data_AF-A0A2V6BIB2-F1
#
_entry.id   AF-A0A2V6BIB2-F1
#
_cell.length_a   1.000
_cell.length_b   1.000
_cell.length_c   1.000
_cell.angle_alpha   90.00
_cell.angle_beta   90.00
_cell.angle_gamma   90.00
#
_symmetry.space_group_name_H-M   'P 1'
#
loop_
_entity.id
_entity.type
_entity.pdbx_description
1 polymer ?
#
loop_
_entity_poly.entity_id
_entity_poly.type
_entity_poly.pdbx_seq_one_letter_code
_entity_poly.pdbx_strand_id
1 'polypeptide(L)'
;MAKPQEKTDSITVRPIAPPPLSQHLRELASRPGAWAVLARNLIPVVGIYGFGWSAALAVFNYWFDGLTAVAAIVAALIPRALRETQPKSTGVMSMAANSVRGVVTWIFLVGIVGLPYWIVLIPLHDLLLGDELRHQLAHSPALWLTFGSLAAGHFWKAFQSGYDAMPDKELKQRVRWDVYLLILRALAMFIMAAHGLAFILVPLMALLLSYFEIWPERVLGAVFGDPSRLYEHDPDDPASKRRRR
;
A
#
# COMPACT_ATOMS: atom_id res chain seq x y z
N MET A 1 56.45 -4.25 9.48
CA MET A 1 55.26 -4.63 10.26
C MET A 1 54.04 -4.08 9.51
N ALA A 2 53.24 -4.96 8.91
CA ALA A 2 52.05 -4.57 8.16
C ALA A 2 50.89 -4.29 9.14
N LYS A 3 50.17 -3.17 8.94
CA LYS A 3 48.95 -2.85 9.68
C LYS A 3 47.90 -3.96 9.48
N PRO A 4 47.12 -4.35 10.49
CA PRO A 4 45.99 -5.25 10.30
C PRO A 4 44.99 -4.58 9.36
N GLN A 5 44.55 -5.30 8.32
CA GLN A 5 43.42 -4.88 7.50
C GLN A 5 42.19 -4.77 8.40
N GLU A 6 41.70 -3.54 8.55
CA GLU A 6 40.41 -3.26 9.16
C GLU A 6 39.34 -3.92 8.29
N LYS A 7 38.78 -5.01 8.82
CA LYS A 7 37.71 -5.77 8.18
C LYS A 7 36.54 -4.81 8.05
N THR A 8 36.30 -4.31 6.85
CA THR A 8 35.08 -3.56 6.55
C THR A 8 33.95 -4.57 6.66
N ASP A 9 33.35 -4.66 7.84
CA ASP A 9 32.12 -5.43 8.06
C ASP A 9 31.05 -4.77 7.19
N SER A 10 30.93 -5.25 5.95
CA SER A 10 29.82 -4.93 5.09
C SER A 10 28.55 -5.33 5.85
N ILE A 11 27.81 -4.35 6.35
CA ILE A 11 26.50 -4.52 6.98
C ILE A 11 25.53 -4.89 5.84
N THR A 12 25.71 -6.07 5.28
CA THR A 12 24.67 -6.73 4.49
C THR A 12 23.62 -7.14 5.51
N VAL A 13 22.59 -6.29 5.66
CA VAL A 13 21.44 -6.58 6.52
C VAL A 13 20.84 -7.88 5.99
N ARG A 14 21.06 -8.98 6.71
CA ARG A 14 20.62 -10.29 6.27
C ARG A 14 19.08 -10.32 6.25
N PRO A 15 18.44 -10.73 5.14
CA PRO A 15 17.03 -11.00 5.11
C PRO A 15 16.62 -11.90 6.29
N ILE A 16 15.57 -11.52 7.01
CA ILE A 16 15.07 -12.31 8.12
C ILE A 16 14.19 -13.42 7.55
N ALA A 17 14.51 -14.67 7.87
CA ALA A 17 13.73 -15.82 7.41
C ALA A 17 12.30 -15.78 7.99
N PRO A 18 11.28 -16.13 7.20
CA PRO A 18 9.91 -16.18 7.69
C PRO A 18 9.75 -17.29 8.74
N PRO A 19 8.88 -17.08 9.76
CA PRO A 19 8.60 -18.10 10.76
C PRO A 19 7.84 -19.31 10.18
N PRO A 20 7.78 -20.43 10.91
CA PRO A 20 7.10 -21.63 10.42
C PRO A 20 5.59 -21.41 10.25
N LEU A 21 4.97 -22.14 9.32
CA LEU A 21 3.53 -22.06 9.00
C LEU A 21 2.62 -22.25 10.22
N SER A 22 3.00 -23.11 11.16
CA SER A 22 2.23 -23.33 12.40
C SER A 22 2.11 -22.08 13.25
N GLN A 23 3.14 -21.23 13.25
CA GLN A 23 3.12 -19.94 13.94
C GLN A 23 2.20 -18.95 13.20
N HIS A 24 2.25 -18.92 11.86
CA HIS A 24 1.35 -18.09 11.06
C HIS A 24 -0.13 -18.42 11.30
N LEU A 25 -0.49 -19.71 11.33
CA LEU A 25 -1.88 -20.12 11.57
C LEU A 25 -2.37 -19.74 12.97
N ARG A 26 -1.52 -19.89 13.98
CA ARG A 26 -1.85 -19.51 15.36
C ARG A 26 -2.07 -18.00 15.49
N GLU A 27 -1.18 -17.22 14.89
CA GLU A 27 -1.28 -15.75 14.90
C GLU A 27 -2.50 -15.27 14.12
N LEU A 28 -2.80 -15.90 12.98
CA LEU A 28 -3.98 -15.59 12.19
C LEU A 28 -5.27 -15.80 13.00
N ALA A 29 -5.37 -16.93 13.71
CA ALA A 29 -6.51 -17.22 14.58
C ALA A 29 -6.67 -16.19 15.71
N SER A 30 -5.55 -15.65 16.22
CA SER A 30 -5.55 -14.66 17.31
C SER A 30 -5.82 -13.22 16.88
N ARG A 31 -5.80 -12.91 15.57
CA ARG A 31 -5.91 -11.53 15.05
C ARG A 31 -7.26 -11.33 14.34
N PRO A 32 -8.29 -10.80 15.03
CA PRO A 32 -9.61 -10.60 14.41
C PRO A 32 -9.57 -9.72 13.16
N GLY A 33 -8.71 -8.70 13.13
CA GLY A 33 -8.52 -7.83 11.96
C GLY A 33 -7.91 -8.53 10.74
N ALA A 34 -7.21 -9.65 10.91
CA ALA A 34 -6.61 -10.39 9.80
C ALA A 34 -7.67 -11.11 8.94
N TRP A 35 -8.78 -11.50 9.54
CA TRP A 35 -9.91 -12.10 8.82
C TRP A 35 -10.58 -11.11 7.87
N ALA A 36 -10.69 -9.83 8.26
CA ALA A 36 -11.21 -8.80 7.38
C ALA A 36 -10.30 -8.58 6.16
N VAL A 37 -8.98 -8.62 6.36
CA VAL A 37 -7.98 -8.52 5.26
C VAL A 37 -8.12 -9.70 4.31
N LEU A 38 -8.19 -10.93 4.84
CA LEU A 38 -8.40 -12.13 4.03
C LEU A 38 -9.71 -12.07 3.24
N ALA A 39 -10.82 -11.74 3.91
CA ALA A 39 -12.12 -11.63 3.27
C ALA A 39 -12.08 -10.62 2.12
N ARG A 40 -11.48 -9.44 2.35
CA ARG A 40 -11.34 -8.40 1.32
C ARG A 40 -10.55 -8.88 0.11
N ASN A 41 -9.40 -9.51 0.34
CA ASN A 41 -8.54 -10.01 -0.73
C ASN A 41 -9.11 -11.26 -1.42
N LEU A 42 -10.07 -11.96 -0.81
CA LEU A 42 -10.79 -13.08 -1.43
C LEU A 42 -11.99 -12.63 -2.28
N ILE A 43 -12.42 -11.37 -2.22
CA ILE A 43 -13.54 -10.86 -3.04
C ILE A 43 -13.35 -11.19 -4.53
N PRO A 44 -12.18 -10.94 -5.17
CA PRO A 44 -11.99 -11.27 -6.58
C PRO A 44 -12.02 -12.78 -6.85
N VAL A 45 -11.56 -13.60 -5.90
CA VAL A 45 -11.61 -15.07 -6.01
C VAL A 45 -13.05 -15.54 -5.97
N VAL A 46 -13.83 -15.14 -4.97
CA VAL A 46 -15.25 -15.49 -4.90
C VAL A 46 -16.01 -14.94 -6.11
N GLY A 47 -15.64 -13.75 -6.58
CA GLY A 47 -16.15 -13.16 -7.81
C GLY A 47 -16.01 -14.10 -9.01
N ILE A 48 -14.79 -14.56 -9.31
CA ILE A 48 -14.54 -15.46 -10.45
C ILE A 48 -15.23 -16.82 -10.25
N TYR A 49 -14.99 -17.48 -9.13
CA TYR A 49 -15.35 -18.89 -8.94
C TYR A 49 -16.80 -19.09 -8.48
N GLY A 50 -17.38 -18.11 -7.80
CA GLY A 50 -18.74 -18.17 -7.26
C GLY A 50 -19.76 -17.36 -8.07
N PHE A 51 -19.36 -16.23 -8.65
CA PHE A 51 -20.26 -15.31 -9.36
C PHE A 51 -19.93 -15.13 -10.84
N GLY A 52 -18.97 -15.88 -11.39
CA GLY A 52 -18.61 -15.84 -12.81
C GLY A 52 -18.01 -14.50 -13.26
N TRP A 53 -17.36 -13.75 -12.38
CA TRP A 53 -16.70 -12.49 -12.75
C TRP A 53 -15.64 -12.74 -13.83
N SER A 54 -15.50 -11.76 -14.72
CA SER A 54 -14.42 -11.75 -15.69
C SER A 54 -13.07 -11.58 -14.98
N ALA A 55 -12.01 -12.07 -15.62
CA ALA A 55 -10.63 -11.80 -15.19
C ALA A 55 -10.34 -10.29 -15.13
N ALA A 56 -10.87 -9.53 -16.09
CA ALA A 56 -10.78 -8.07 -16.13
C ALA A 56 -11.33 -7.43 -14.85
N LEU A 57 -12.53 -7.84 -14.41
CA LEU A 57 -13.16 -7.32 -13.20
C LEU A 57 -12.39 -7.70 -11.92
N ALA A 58 -11.86 -8.92 -11.85
CA ALA A 58 -11.06 -9.36 -10.71
C ALA A 58 -9.74 -8.59 -10.60
N VAL A 59 -9.04 -8.40 -11.72
CA VAL A 59 -7.80 -7.62 -11.80
C VAL A 59 -8.07 -6.15 -11.49
N PHE A 60 -9.16 -5.60 -12.03
CA PHE A 60 -9.63 -4.25 -11.70
C PHE A 60 -9.88 -4.07 -10.21
N ASN A 61 -10.48 -5.07 -9.54
CA ASN A 61 -10.71 -5.00 -8.10
C ASN A 61 -9.40 -4.89 -7.31
N TYR A 62 -8.39 -5.69 -7.60
CA TYR A 62 -7.09 -5.58 -6.92
C TYR A 62 -6.40 -4.22 -7.16
N TRP A 63 -6.47 -3.73 -8.40
CA TRP A 63 -5.94 -2.42 -8.78
C TRP A 63 -6.66 -1.29 -8.05
N PHE A 64 -7.99 -1.29 -8.07
CA PHE A 64 -8.85 -0.31 -7.43
C PHE A 64 -8.63 -0.29 -5.91
N ASP A 65 -8.59 -1.47 -5.27
CA ASP A 65 -8.39 -1.60 -3.83
C ASP A 65 -7.03 -1.02 -3.38
N GLY A 66 -5.96 -1.29 -4.13
CA GLY A 66 -4.64 -0.75 -3.81
C GLY A 66 -4.49 0.75 -4.10
N LEU A 67 -5.02 1.24 -5.23
CA LEU A 67 -5.02 2.67 -5.54
C LEU A 67 -5.87 3.47 -4.52
N THR A 68 -7.01 2.90 -4.10
CA THR A 68 -7.86 3.52 -3.09
C THR A 68 -7.20 3.55 -1.72
N ALA A 69 -6.44 2.51 -1.36
CA ALA A 69 -5.62 2.53 -0.15
C ALA A 69 -4.56 3.66 -0.18
N VAL A 70 -3.86 3.84 -1.31
CA VAL A 70 -2.94 4.99 -1.50
C VAL A 70 -3.70 6.30 -1.29
N ALA A 71 -4.83 6.46 -1.97
CA ALA A 71 -5.63 7.68 -1.91
C ALA A 71 -6.12 8.00 -0.49
N ALA A 72 -6.57 6.98 0.25
CA ALA A 72 -7.03 7.12 1.63
C ALA A 72 -5.89 7.51 2.59
N ILE A 73 -4.72 6.89 2.48
CA ILE A 73 -3.56 7.22 3.32
C ILE A 73 -3.09 8.64 3.03
N VAL A 74 -2.95 9.02 1.76
CA VAL A 74 -2.57 10.40 1.39
C VAL A 74 -3.62 11.38 1.92
N ALA A 75 -4.92 11.08 1.81
CA ALA A 75 -5.98 11.92 2.34
C ALA A 75 -5.86 12.13 3.85
N ALA A 76 -5.54 11.08 4.61
CA ALA A 76 -5.37 11.15 6.05
C ALA A 76 -4.15 12.00 6.47
N LEU A 77 -3.17 12.21 5.58
CA LEU A 77 -2.00 13.06 5.82
C LEU A 77 -2.26 14.55 5.51
N ILE A 78 -3.28 14.88 4.70
CA ILE A 78 -3.56 16.27 4.29
C ILE A 78 -3.87 17.20 5.46
N PRO A 79 -4.72 16.85 6.44
CA PRO A 79 -5.03 17.75 7.56
C PRO A 79 -3.77 18.19 8.29
N ARG A 80 -2.85 17.26 8.51
CA ARG A 80 -1.56 17.51 9.14
C ARG A 80 -0.68 18.44 8.32
N ALA A 81 -0.51 18.13 7.04
CA ALA A 81 0.28 18.95 6.12
C ALA A 81 -0.25 20.38 6.02
N LEU A 82 -1.58 20.55 6.00
CA LEU A 82 -2.21 21.87 6.01
C LEU A 82 -2.00 22.59 7.34
N ARG A 83 -2.05 21.90 8.48
CA ARG A 83 -1.81 22.48 9.82
C ARG A 83 -0.36 22.95 9.97
N GLU A 84 0.60 22.15 9.53
CA GLU A 84 2.04 22.46 9.66
C GLU A 84 2.49 23.58 8.71
N THR A 85 1.78 23.81 7.60
CA THR A 85 2.15 24.82 6.59
C THR A 85 1.39 26.14 6.71
N GLN A 86 0.47 26.27 7.68
CA GLN A 86 -0.37 27.47 7.83
C GLN A 86 0.15 28.48 8.86
N PRO A 87 0.10 29.79 8.55
CA PRO A 87 0.30 30.85 9.54
C PRO A 87 -0.88 30.92 10.53
N LYS A 88 -0.59 31.23 11.80
CA LYS A 88 -1.52 31.15 12.95
C LYS A 88 -2.80 32.01 12.89
N SER A 89 -3.01 32.84 11.87
CA SER A 89 -4.20 33.71 11.78
C SER A 89 -4.92 33.53 10.45
N THR A 90 -5.99 32.73 10.40
CA THR A 90 -6.90 32.79 9.26
C THR A 90 -8.36 32.58 9.65
N GLY A 91 -9.26 33.44 9.13
CA GLY A 91 -10.71 33.41 9.35
C GLY A 91 -11.47 32.51 8.36
N VAL A 92 -12.80 32.45 8.46
CA VAL A 92 -13.68 31.48 7.75
C VAL A 92 -13.45 31.40 6.22
N MET A 93 -13.14 32.52 5.56
CA MET A 93 -12.85 32.55 4.11
C MET A 93 -11.56 31.79 3.74
N SER A 94 -10.64 31.56 4.70
CA SER A 94 -9.48 30.70 4.52
C SER A 94 -9.83 29.21 4.57
N MET A 95 -10.90 28.81 5.26
CA MET A 95 -11.23 27.41 5.46
C MET A 95 -11.68 26.75 4.14
N ALA A 96 -12.47 27.46 3.33
CA ALA A 96 -12.84 27.02 1.99
C ALA A 96 -11.62 26.96 1.05
N ALA A 97 -10.77 28.01 1.04
CA ALA A 97 -9.55 28.03 0.25
C ALA A 97 -8.56 26.93 0.66
N ASN A 98 -8.45 26.64 1.95
CA ASN A 98 -7.63 25.56 2.50
C ASN A 98 -8.16 24.18 2.13
N SER A 99 -9.49 24.02 2.07
CA SER A 99 -10.11 22.78 1.61
C SER A 99 -9.78 22.52 0.14
N VAL A 100 -9.92 23.54 -0.72
CA VAL A 100 -9.54 23.46 -2.14
C VAL A 100 -8.06 23.12 -2.27
N ARG A 101 -7.18 23.83 -1.55
CA ARG A 101 -5.74 23.55 -1.54
C ARG A 101 -5.43 22.12 -1.08
N GLY A 102 -6.13 21.64 -0.07
CA GLY A 102 -6.02 20.27 0.43
C GLY A 102 -6.40 19.25 -0.64
N VAL A 103 -7.53 19.43 -1.31
CA VAL A 103 -8.01 18.55 -2.39
C VAL A 103 -7.03 18.56 -3.58
N VAL A 104 -6.55 19.73 -4.00
CA VAL A 104 -5.58 19.83 -5.10
C VAL A 104 -4.27 19.13 -4.73
N THR A 105 -3.78 19.35 -3.51
CA THR A 105 -2.56 18.70 -3.00
C THR A 105 -2.74 17.19 -2.93
N TRP A 106 -3.90 16.74 -2.46
CA TRP A 106 -4.26 15.33 -2.41
C TRP A 106 -4.24 14.68 -3.79
N ILE A 107 -4.93 15.27 -4.77
CA ILE A 107 -4.96 14.76 -6.16
C ILE A 107 -3.54 14.67 -6.73
N PHE A 108 -2.75 15.73 -6.55
CA PHE A 108 -1.36 15.75 -7.01
C PHE A 108 -0.51 14.63 -6.39
N LEU A 109 -0.60 14.46 -5.06
CA LEU A 109 0.15 13.42 -4.35
C LEU A 109 -0.32 12.02 -4.72
N VAL A 110 -1.62 11.78 -4.92
CA VAL A 110 -2.14 10.50 -5.42
C VAL A 110 -1.63 10.22 -6.83
N GLY A 111 -1.52 11.24 -7.69
CA GLY A 111 -0.90 11.12 -9.00
C GLY A 111 0.55 10.60 -8.93
N ILE A 112 1.36 11.16 -8.02
CA ILE A 112 2.78 10.80 -7.89
C ILE A 112 2.98 9.51 -7.11
N VAL A 113 2.42 9.39 -5.90
CA VAL A 113 2.60 8.22 -5.04
C VAL A 113 1.90 7.00 -5.64
N GLY A 114 0.82 7.21 -6.39
CA GLY A 114 0.11 6.16 -7.14
C GLY A 114 0.81 5.72 -8.42
N LEU A 115 1.97 6.29 -8.82
CA LEU A 115 2.70 5.91 -10.04
C LEU A 115 2.84 4.40 -10.27
N PRO A 116 3.19 3.57 -9.27
CA PRO A 116 3.22 2.12 -9.46
C PRO A 116 1.90 1.53 -9.97
N TYR A 117 0.76 2.07 -9.52
CA TYR A 117 -0.58 1.65 -9.96
C TYR A 117 -0.96 2.21 -11.33
N TRP A 118 -0.48 3.41 -11.67
CA TRP A 118 -0.66 3.99 -13.01
C TRP A 118 0.15 3.23 -14.06
N ILE A 119 1.39 2.84 -13.75
CA ILE A 119 2.27 2.07 -14.64
C ILE A 119 1.67 0.70 -14.96
N VAL A 120 0.99 0.07 -14.01
CA VAL A 120 0.29 -1.20 -14.21
C VAL A 120 -0.79 -1.11 -15.30
N LEU A 121 -1.32 0.09 -15.60
CA LEU A 121 -2.23 0.27 -16.73
C LEU A 121 -1.57 0.00 -18.07
N ILE A 122 -0.25 0.14 -18.23
CA ILE A 122 0.43 -0.07 -19.52
C ILE A 122 0.23 -1.52 -20.01
N PRO A 123 0.64 -2.56 -19.26
CA PRO A 123 0.42 -3.94 -19.67
C PRO A 123 -1.03 -4.41 -19.53
N LEU A 124 -1.84 -3.76 -18.68
CA LEU A 124 -3.20 -4.20 -18.36
C LEU A 124 -4.31 -3.33 -18.98
N HIS A 125 -3.99 -2.41 -19.90
CA HIS A 125 -4.98 -1.44 -20.40
C HIS A 125 -6.18 -2.14 -21.04
N ASP A 126 -5.98 -3.21 -21.80
CA ASP A 126 -7.07 -3.98 -22.41
C ASP A 126 -8.03 -4.58 -21.38
N LEU A 127 -7.51 -4.98 -20.21
CA LEU A 127 -8.31 -5.55 -19.12
C LEU A 127 -8.94 -4.46 -18.25
N LEU A 128 -8.19 -3.40 -17.93
CA LEU A 128 -8.61 -2.36 -16.97
C LEU A 128 -9.39 -1.21 -17.62
N LEU A 129 -9.30 -1.05 -18.94
CA LEU A 129 -9.98 -0.01 -19.70
C LEU A 129 -10.84 -0.58 -20.84
N GLY A 130 -10.94 -1.91 -20.96
CA GLY A 130 -11.73 -2.59 -21.98
C GLY A 130 -13.25 -2.42 -21.81
N ASP A 131 -13.97 -2.62 -22.91
CA ASP A 131 -15.41 -2.41 -22.98
C ASP A 131 -16.21 -3.38 -22.09
N GLU A 132 -15.73 -4.62 -21.94
CA GLU A 132 -16.36 -5.63 -21.07
C GLU A 132 -16.43 -5.15 -19.62
N LEU A 133 -15.31 -4.64 -19.08
CA LEU A 133 -15.27 -4.12 -17.72
C LEU A 133 -16.20 -2.91 -17.57
N ARG A 134 -16.17 -1.97 -18.52
CA ARG A 134 -17.02 -0.79 -18.51
C ARG A 134 -18.50 -1.17 -18.52
N HIS A 135 -18.86 -2.15 -19.34
CA HIS A 135 -20.23 -2.65 -19.43
C HIS A 135 -20.68 -3.28 -18.11
N GLN A 136 -19.85 -4.15 -17.52
CA GLN A 136 -20.14 -4.79 -16.22
C GLN A 136 -20.29 -3.75 -15.09
N LEU A 137 -19.41 -2.75 -15.03
CA LEU A 137 -19.49 -1.68 -14.03
C LEU A 137 -20.73 -0.80 -14.23
N ALA A 138 -21.07 -0.45 -15.47
CA ALA A 138 -22.22 0.42 -15.74
C ALA A 138 -23.57 -0.22 -15.39
N HIS A 139 -23.68 -1.55 -15.54
CA HIS A 139 -24.96 -2.26 -15.41
C HIS A 139 -25.13 -3.04 -14.11
N SER A 140 -24.13 -3.04 -13.20
CA SER A 140 -24.20 -3.80 -11.95
C SER A 140 -24.14 -2.89 -10.71
N PRO A 141 -25.30 -2.52 -10.13
CA PRO A 141 -25.37 -1.78 -8.87
C PRO A 141 -24.64 -2.49 -7.72
N ALA A 142 -24.60 -3.83 -7.73
CA ALA A 142 -23.88 -4.61 -6.73
C ALA A 142 -22.37 -4.35 -6.76
N LEU A 143 -21.79 -4.12 -7.96
CA LEU A 143 -20.37 -3.77 -8.08
C LEU A 143 -20.10 -2.39 -7.50
N TRP A 144 -20.98 -1.41 -7.74
CA TRP A 144 -20.87 -0.07 -7.13
C TRP A 144 -20.92 -0.13 -5.61
N LEU A 145 -21.83 -0.92 -5.03
CA LEU A 145 -21.87 -1.14 -3.58
C LEU A 145 -20.57 -1.80 -3.09
N THR A 146 -20.07 -2.79 -3.82
CA THR A 146 -18.80 -3.46 -3.48
C THR A 146 -17.63 -2.47 -3.46
N PHE A 147 -17.39 -1.76 -4.55
CA PHE A 147 -16.29 -0.80 -4.66
C PHE A 147 -16.46 0.40 -3.73
N GLY A 148 -17.69 0.89 -3.57
CA GLY A 148 -18.01 1.95 -2.61
C GLY A 148 -17.72 1.53 -1.17
N SER A 149 -18.09 0.32 -0.77
CA SER A 149 -17.80 -0.21 0.57
C SER A 149 -16.30 -0.42 0.81
N LEU A 150 -15.57 -0.88 -0.20
CA LEU A 150 -14.11 -0.99 -0.15
C LEU A 150 -13.46 0.38 0.06
N ALA A 151 -13.88 1.38 -0.73
CA ALA A 151 -13.37 2.73 -0.60
C ALA A 151 -13.67 3.32 0.78
N ALA A 152 -14.93 3.25 1.22
CA ALA A 152 -15.33 3.71 2.54
C ALA A 152 -14.50 3.04 3.65
N GLY A 153 -14.26 1.72 3.54
CA GLY A 153 -13.43 0.97 4.48
C GLY A 153 -11.98 1.46 4.55
N HIS A 154 -11.35 1.75 3.40
CA HIS A 154 -9.99 2.31 3.34
C HIS A 154 -9.91 3.70 3.96
N PHE A 155 -10.82 4.60 3.59
CA PHE A 155 -10.86 5.95 4.16
C PHE A 155 -11.11 5.91 5.66
N TRP A 156 -12.08 5.11 6.11
CA TRP A 156 -12.38 4.93 7.53
C TRP A 156 -11.14 4.45 8.31
N LYS A 157 -10.49 3.38 7.83
CA LYS A 157 -9.28 2.84 8.46
C LYS A 157 -8.12 3.86 8.47
N ALA A 158 -7.93 4.60 7.38
CA ALA A 158 -6.87 5.60 7.28
C ALA A 158 -7.08 6.76 8.26
N PHE A 159 -8.30 7.29 8.38
CA PHE A 159 -8.61 8.34 9.34
C PHE A 159 -8.56 7.85 10.80
N GLN A 160 -9.00 6.61 11.07
CA GLN A 160 -8.87 6.00 12.40
C GLN A 160 -7.42 5.75 12.82
N SER A 161 -6.48 5.62 11.86
CA SER A 161 -5.07 5.37 12.16
C SER A 161 -4.35 6.55 12.82
N GLY A 162 -4.98 7.73 12.89
CA GLY A 162 -4.48 8.85 13.69
C GLY A 162 -3.19 9.49 13.18
N TYR A 163 -2.91 9.42 11.86
CA TYR A 163 -1.70 9.99 11.24
C TYR A 163 -1.45 11.46 11.61
N ASP A 164 -2.52 12.22 11.86
CA ASP A 164 -2.44 13.62 12.25
C ASP A 164 -1.86 13.86 13.65
N ALA A 165 -2.06 12.93 14.59
CA ALA A 165 -1.63 13.07 15.98
C ALA A 165 -0.34 12.29 16.30
N MET A 166 0.15 11.49 15.36
CA MET A 166 1.30 10.61 15.55
C MET A 166 2.63 11.40 15.68
N PRO A 167 3.59 11.00 16.52
CA PRO A 167 4.92 11.62 16.55
C PRO A 167 5.65 11.51 15.21
N ASP A 168 6.46 12.52 14.84
CA ASP A 168 7.08 12.62 13.50
C ASP A 168 7.89 11.39 13.08
N LYS A 169 8.65 10.80 14.02
CA LYS A 169 9.48 9.62 13.74
C LYS A 169 8.61 8.41 13.41
N GLU A 170 7.56 8.19 14.21
CA GLU A 170 6.60 7.10 14.01
C GLU A 170 5.80 7.30 12.73
N LEU A 171 5.39 8.55 12.44
CA LEU A 171 4.70 8.89 11.20
C LEU A 171 5.54 8.55 9.97
N LYS A 172 6.79 9.02 9.93
CA LYS A 172 7.71 8.76 8.81
C LYS A 172 7.92 7.25 8.61
N GLN A 173 8.12 6.51 9.69
CA GLN A 173 8.28 5.06 9.62
C GLN A 173 7.02 4.37 9.10
N ARG A 174 5.85 4.74 9.64
CA ARG A 174 4.57 4.15 9.27
C ARG A 174 4.22 4.42 7.81
N VAL A 175 4.35 5.68 7.37
CA VAL A 175 4.11 6.06 5.97
C VAL A 175 5.06 5.33 5.02
N ARG A 176 6.35 5.20 5.38
CA ARG A 176 7.30 4.43 4.57
C ARG A 176 6.91 2.97 4.45
N TRP A 177 6.52 2.32 5.56
CA TRP A 177 6.03 0.95 5.53
C TRP A 177 4.80 0.81 4.63
N ASP A 178 3.80 1.66 4.83
CA ASP A 178 2.56 1.60 4.07
C ASP A 178 2.82 1.81 2.56
N VAL A 179 3.67 2.79 2.20
CA VAL A 179 4.07 3.04 0.81
C VAL A 179 4.85 1.86 0.23
N TYR A 180 5.81 1.28 0.97
CA TYR A 180 6.57 0.12 0.48
C TYR A 180 5.68 -1.10 0.25
N LEU A 181 4.72 -1.36 1.13
CA LEU A 181 3.76 -2.46 0.93
C LEU A 181 2.86 -2.21 -0.28
N LEU A 182 2.44 -0.95 -0.50
CA LEU A 182 1.64 -0.59 -1.67
C LEU A 182 2.46 -0.70 -2.97
N ILE A 183 3.76 -0.40 -2.94
CA ILE A 183 4.67 -0.64 -4.08
C ILE A 183 4.82 -2.14 -4.33
N LEU A 184 5.06 -2.95 -3.30
CA LEU A 184 5.16 -4.41 -3.43
C LEU A 184 3.87 -5.02 -3.99
N ARG A 185 2.71 -4.49 -3.56
CA ARG A 185 1.40 -4.87 -4.09
C ARG A 185 1.27 -4.53 -5.57
N ALA A 186 1.66 -3.32 -6.00
CA ALA A 186 1.64 -2.94 -7.40
C ALA A 186 2.59 -3.80 -8.25
N LEU A 187 3.79 -4.10 -7.73
CA LEU A 187 4.75 -4.99 -8.38
C LEU A 187 4.19 -6.40 -8.56
N ALA A 188 3.52 -6.94 -7.54
CA ALA A 188 2.87 -8.24 -7.63
C ALA A 188 1.78 -8.27 -8.72
N MET A 189 0.99 -7.20 -8.83
CA MET A 189 0.02 -7.06 -9.93
C MET A 189 0.68 -6.99 -11.30
N PHE A 190 1.81 -6.29 -11.41
CA PHE A 190 2.58 -6.23 -12.66
C PHE A 190 3.13 -7.59 -13.07
N ILE A 191 3.66 -8.37 -12.12
CA ILE A 191 4.13 -9.74 -12.38
C ILE A 191 2.97 -10.62 -12.83
N MET A 192 1.79 -10.50 -12.18
CA MET A 192 0.59 -11.22 -12.61
C MET A 192 0.20 -10.86 -14.06
N ALA A 193 0.25 -9.59 -14.44
CA ALA A 193 -0.05 -9.13 -15.80
C ALA A 193 0.80 -9.83 -16.86
N ALA A 194 2.10 -10.02 -16.59
CA ALA A 194 3.05 -10.59 -17.54
C ALA A 194 2.77 -12.06 -17.91
N HIS A 195 1.99 -12.79 -17.11
CA HIS A 195 1.85 -14.24 -17.25
C HIS A 195 0.50 -14.69 -17.83
N GLY A 196 -0.47 -13.79 -18.07
CA GLY A 196 -1.73 -14.10 -18.78
C GLY A 196 -2.67 -15.14 -18.13
N LEU A 197 -2.30 -15.72 -16.98
CA LEU A 197 -3.02 -16.81 -16.31
C LEU A 197 -3.89 -16.30 -15.15
N ALA A 198 -4.76 -15.32 -15.41
CA ALA A 198 -5.53 -14.63 -14.38
C ALA A 198 -6.31 -15.58 -13.44
N PHE A 199 -6.85 -16.69 -13.96
CA PHE A 199 -7.62 -17.66 -13.16
C PHE A 199 -6.80 -18.32 -12.03
N ILE A 200 -5.53 -18.63 -12.28
CA ILE A 200 -4.62 -19.22 -11.29
C ILE A 200 -3.95 -18.13 -10.46
N LEU A 201 -3.64 -17.00 -11.09
CA LEU A 201 -2.93 -15.89 -10.45
C LEU A 201 -3.81 -15.15 -9.43
N VAL A 202 -5.12 -15.05 -9.65
CA VAL A 202 -6.03 -14.34 -8.74
C VAL A 202 -6.07 -14.96 -7.32
N PRO A 203 -6.20 -16.29 -7.14
CA PRO A 203 -6.05 -16.92 -5.82
C PRO A 203 -4.67 -16.74 -5.20
N LEU A 204 -3.60 -16.88 -5.99
CA LEU A 204 -2.24 -16.68 -5.49
C LEU A 204 -2.01 -15.24 -5.01
N MET A 205 -2.58 -14.28 -5.73
CA MET A 205 -2.55 -12.87 -5.37
C MET A 205 -3.35 -12.58 -4.12
N ALA A 206 -4.53 -13.20 -3.93
CA ALA A 206 -5.30 -13.07 -2.70
C ALA A 206 -4.45 -13.46 -1.48
N LEU A 207 -3.73 -14.59 -1.58
CA LEU A 207 -2.86 -15.08 -0.53
C LEU A 207 -1.65 -14.16 -0.31
N LEU A 208 -0.99 -13.75 -1.39
CA LEU A 208 0.20 -12.89 -1.34
C LEU A 208 -0.12 -11.53 -0.73
N LEU A 209 -1.19 -10.87 -1.16
CA LEU A 209 -1.59 -9.56 -0.65
C LEU A 209 -2.09 -9.63 0.79
N SER A 210 -2.76 -10.72 1.15
CA SER A 210 -3.13 -10.96 2.55
C SER A 210 -1.89 -11.13 3.42
N TYR A 211 -0.87 -11.83 2.92
CA TYR A 211 0.39 -11.97 3.63
C TYR A 211 1.08 -10.61 3.84
N PHE A 212 1.10 -9.75 2.81
CA PHE A 212 1.65 -8.39 2.88
C PHE A 212 0.97 -7.54 3.96
N GLU A 213 -0.34 -7.64 4.08
CA GLU A 213 -1.11 -6.80 4.99
C GLU A 213 -1.21 -7.35 6.42
N ILE A 214 -1.15 -8.67 6.61
CA ILE A 214 -1.21 -9.28 7.95
C ILE A 214 0.16 -9.26 8.63
N TRP A 215 1.24 -9.44 7.87
CA TRP A 215 2.62 -9.48 8.38
C TRP A 215 3.55 -8.52 7.64
N PRO A 216 3.28 -7.20 7.68
CA PRO A 216 4.06 -6.20 6.95
C PRO A 216 5.53 -6.20 7.34
N GLU A 217 5.83 -6.31 8.64
CA GLU A 217 7.20 -6.36 9.17
C GLU A 217 8.00 -7.54 8.63
N ARG A 218 7.36 -8.70 8.43
CA ARG A 218 8.04 -9.90 7.90
C ARG A 218 8.36 -9.76 6.43
N VAL A 219 7.46 -9.13 5.69
CA VAL A 219 7.62 -8.87 4.26
C VAL A 219 8.71 -7.84 4.04
N LEU A 220 8.67 -6.73 4.76
CA LEU A 220 9.73 -5.74 4.75
C LEU A 220 11.05 -6.33 5.25
N GLY A 221 10.99 -7.18 6.29
CA GLY A 221 12.11 -7.96 6.83
C GLY A 221 12.80 -8.86 5.80
N ALA A 222 12.01 -9.51 4.96
CA ALA A 222 12.50 -10.42 3.93
C ALA A 222 13.08 -9.68 2.72
N VAL A 223 12.51 -8.53 2.35
CA VAL A 223 12.93 -7.78 1.15
C VAL A 223 14.03 -6.76 1.46
N PHE A 224 13.93 -6.07 2.60
CA PHE A 224 14.76 -4.92 2.94
C PHE A 224 15.59 -5.10 4.23
N GLY A 225 15.42 -6.21 4.97
CA GLY A 225 16.07 -6.41 6.26
C GLY A 225 15.31 -5.76 7.43
N ASP A 226 15.96 -5.54 8.58
CA ASP A 226 15.30 -5.06 9.82
C ASP A 226 14.40 -3.82 9.59
N PRO A 227 13.07 -3.96 9.64
CA PRO A 227 12.11 -2.89 9.33
C PRO A 227 12.23 -1.70 10.28
N SER A 228 12.74 -1.93 11.49
CA SER A 228 12.91 -0.90 12.51
C SER A 228 14.06 0.04 12.17
N ARG A 229 15.07 -0.41 11.41
CA ARG A 229 16.27 0.37 11.08
C ARG A 229 16.21 1.07 9.73
N LEU A 230 15.07 1.05 9.04
CA LEU A 230 14.92 1.71 7.75
C LEU A 230 15.20 3.23 7.81
N TYR A 231 15.08 3.86 8.99
CA TYR A 231 15.45 5.26 9.22
C TYR A 231 16.97 5.52 9.26
N GLU A 232 17.80 4.49 9.45
CA GLU A 232 19.28 4.64 9.46
C GLU A 232 19.85 4.93 8.06
N HIS A 233 19.02 4.83 7.02
CA HIS A 233 19.30 5.28 5.65
C HIS A 233 18.67 6.66 5.38
N ASP A 234 18.87 7.62 6.29
CA ASP A 234 18.56 9.02 6.02
C ASP A 234 19.77 9.68 5.32
N PRO A 235 19.66 10.12 4.06
CA PRO A 235 20.77 10.77 3.34
C PRO A 235 21.20 12.10 3.98
N ASP A 236 20.35 12.70 4.83
CA ASP A 236 20.61 13.95 5.53
C ASP A 236 21.17 13.76 6.94
N ASP A 237 21.28 12.52 7.44
CA ASP A 237 21.92 12.25 8.74
C ASP A 237 23.44 12.49 8.65
N PRO A 238 24.02 13.44 9.39
CA PRO A 238 25.47 13.65 9.41
C PRO A 238 26.28 12.42 9.86
N ALA A 239 25.66 11.48 10.58
CA ALA A 239 26.28 10.21 10.94
C ALA A 239 26.45 9.26 9.74
N SER A 240 25.57 9.34 8.73
CA SER A 240 25.68 8.54 7.50
C SER A 240 26.86 9.00 6.63
N LYS A 241 27.15 10.31 6.61
CA LYS A 241 28.31 10.90 5.91
C LYS A 241 29.65 10.56 6.57
N ARG A 242 29.69 10.40 7.90
CA ARG A 242 30.91 9.98 8.62
C ARG A 242 31.29 8.53 8.37
N ARG A 243 30.33 7.65 8.03
CA ARG A 243 30.58 6.23 7.74
C ARG A 243 31.00 5.94 6.29
N ARG A 244 30.94 6.95 5.40
CA ARG A 244 31.38 6.85 3.99
C ARG A 244 32.78 7.43 3.73
N ARG A 245 33.46 7.95 4.74
CA ARG A 245 34.85 8.44 4.64
C ARG A 245 35.79 7.49 5.34
#